data_AF-A0A0T7CJN2-F1
#
_entry.id   AF-A0A0T7CJN2-F1
#
_cell.length_a   1.000
_cell.length_b   1.000
_cell.length_c   1.000
_cell.angle_alpha   90.00
_cell.angle_beta   90.00
_cell.angle_gamma   90.00
#
_symmetry.space_group_name_H-M   'P 1'
#
loop_
_entity.id
_entity.type
_entity.pdbx_description
1 polymer ?
#
loop_
_entity_poly.entity_id
_entity_poly.type
_entity_poly.pdbx_seq_one_letter_code
_entity_poly.pdbx_strand_id
1 'polypeptide(L)'
;MSDTKATLKFEVTLADLRRDGACFEGYNKVVRAVQGREFSGDDSERESYIKFSHAEPVALTAILASNGLDDALWALRCVPGVDRDARLFAVWCARQVEHLMTDQRSKDALDVAERFANGEATEEERAAARAAARDAAWAAQKEMFIAMCEGRAPWQQTT
;
A
#
# COMPACT_ATOMS: atom_id res chain seq x y z
N MET A 1 25.07 21.12 21.59
CA MET A 1 24.97 20.36 20.34
C MET A 1 23.49 20.19 20.09
N SER A 2 22.95 20.95 19.13
CA SER A 2 21.51 20.90 18.83
C SER A 2 21.29 19.65 17.98
N ASP A 3 20.64 18.63 18.58
CA ASP A 3 20.15 17.48 17.86
C ASP A 3 19.26 17.98 16.73
N THR A 4 19.78 17.94 15.51
CA THR A 4 18.97 18.13 14.31
C THR A 4 18.10 16.89 14.21
N LYS A 5 16.93 16.94 14.85
CA LYS A 5 15.89 15.92 14.76
C LYS A 5 15.65 15.72 13.26
N ALA A 6 16.05 14.57 12.73
CA ALA A 6 15.92 14.27 11.31
C ALA A 6 14.47 14.56 10.91
N THR A 7 14.26 15.48 9.97
CA THR A 7 12.93 15.82 9.47
C THR A 7 12.39 14.58 8.76
N LEU A 8 11.38 13.96 9.35
CA LEU A 8 10.73 12.80 8.77
C LEU A 8 9.86 13.28 7.60
N LYS A 9 10.00 12.65 6.44
CA LYS A 9 9.37 13.11 5.19
C LYS A 9 7.85 12.98 5.20
N PHE A 10 7.32 11.93 5.84
CA PHE A 10 5.90 11.61 5.84
C PHE A 10 5.37 11.38 7.26
N GLU A 11 4.44 12.25 7.63
CA GLU A 11 3.84 12.28 8.96
C GLU A 11 2.33 12.54 8.82
N VAL A 12 1.57 12.09 9.81
CA VAL A 12 0.11 12.24 9.90
C VAL A 12 -0.26 12.60 11.33
N THR A 13 -1.40 13.23 11.55
CA THR A 13 -1.93 13.40 12.91
C THR A 13 -2.97 12.33 13.23
N LEU A 14 -3.25 12.11 14.51
CA LEU A 14 -4.41 11.30 14.91
C LEU A 14 -5.73 11.90 14.37
N ALA A 15 -5.81 13.22 14.22
CA ALA A 15 -6.99 13.84 13.62
C ALA A 15 -7.15 13.42 12.14
N ASP A 16 -6.07 13.38 11.38
CA ASP A 16 -6.08 12.94 9.97
C ASP A 16 -6.52 11.48 9.85
N LEU A 17 -5.91 10.57 10.65
CA LEU A 17 -6.25 9.15 10.64
C LEU A 17 -7.76 8.93 10.92
N ARG A 18 -8.32 9.68 11.87
CA ARG A 18 -9.74 9.58 12.21
C ARG A 18 -10.63 10.17 11.12
N ARG A 19 -10.26 11.32 10.57
CA ARG A 19 -11.00 11.99 9.48
C ARG A 19 -11.08 11.08 8.25
N ASP A 20 -9.99 10.41 7.92
CA ASP A 20 -9.87 9.61 6.70
C ASP A 20 -10.27 8.13 6.91
N GLY A 21 -10.88 7.84 8.07
CA GLY A 21 -11.61 6.60 8.34
C GLY A 21 -10.75 5.41 8.73
N ALA A 22 -9.70 5.62 9.53
CA ALA A 22 -8.94 4.50 10.12
C ALA A 22 -9.88 3.59 10.90
N CYS A 23 -9.69 2.27 10.81
CA CYS A 23 -10.44 1.32 11.62
C CYS A 23 -10.13 1.55 13.12
N PHE A 24 -11.05 1.13 14.00
CA PHE A 24 -10.87 1.35 15.45
C PHE A 24 -9.60 0.68 15.97
N GLU A 25 -9.35 -0.56 15.59
CA GLU A 25 -8.15 -1.31 15.99
C GLU A 25 -6.86 -0.58 15.59
N GLY A 26 -6.69 -0.28 14.29
CA GLY A 26 -5.50 0.39 13.77
C GLY A 26 -5.29 1.77 14.39
N TYR A 27 -6.34 2.59 14.50
CA TYR A 27 -6.26 3.90 15.16
C TYR A 27 -5.85 3.77 16.63
N ASN A 28 -6.49 2.87 17.37
CA ASN A 28 -6.25 2.69 18.81
C ASN A 28 -4.84 2.17 19.09
N LYS A 29 -4.29 1.36 18.19
CA LYS A 29 -2.91 0.88 18.25
C LYS A 29 -1.91 2.02 18.10
N VAL A 30 -2.14 2.97 17.17
CA VAL A 30 -1.34 4.20 17.07
C VAL A 30 -1.46 5.03 18.35
N VAL A 31 -2.67 5.19 18.90
CA VAL A 31 -2.86 5.91 20.18
C VAL A 31 -2.04 5.28 21.31
N ARG A 32 -2.08 3.94 21.46
CA ARG A 32 -1.32 3.24 22.50
C ARG A 32 0.19 3.40 22.31
N ALA A 33 0.66 3.28 21.08
CA ALA A 33 2.07 3.51 20.76
C ALA A 33 2.52 4.93 21.13
N VAL A 34 1.75 5.95 20.78
CA VAL A 34 2.05 7.35 21.14
C VAL A 34 2.02 7.57 22.65
N GLN A 35 1.14 6.87 23.38
CA GLN A 35 1.09 6.90 24.85
C GLN A 35 2.24 6.13 25.53
N GLY A 36 3.05 5.38 24.78
CA GLY A 36 4.04 4.45 25.34
C GLY A 36 3.40 3.27 26.07
N ARG A 37 2.21 2.83 25.64
CA ARG A 37 1.45 1.72 26.23
C ARG A 37 1.36 0.56 25.25
N GLU A 38 1.31 -0.65 25.79
CA GLU A 38 0.99 -1.84 25.00
C GLU A 38 -0.48 -1.81 24.54
N PHE A 39 -0.71 -2.40 23.37
CA PHE A 39 -2.05 -2.62 22.82
C PHE A 39 -2.62 -3.92 23.39
N SER A 40 -3.78 -3.85 24.05
CA SER A 40 -4.38 -5.00 24.74
C SER A 40 -5.52 -5.67 23.94
N GLY A 41 -5.98 -6.83 24.40
CA GLY A 41 -7.18 -7.49 23.86
C GLY A 41 -8.42 -6.59 23.97
N ASP A 42 -8.63 -5.94 25.11
CA ASP A 42 -9.73 -4.97 25.30
C ASP A 42 -9.67 -3.80 24.30
N ASP A 43 -8.48 -3.41 23.86
CA ASP A 43 -8.32 -2.38 22.83
C ASP A 43 -8.68 -2.90 21.43
N SER A 44 -8.43 -4.18 21.13
CA SER A 44 -8.81 -4.82 19.86
C SER A 44 -10.31 -5.03 19.71
N GLU A 45 -11.02 -5.35 20.79
CA GLU A 45 -12.47 -5.54 20.80
C GLU A 45 -13.24 -4.21 20.81
N ARG A 46 -12.55 -3.08 20.91
CA ARG A 46 -13.17 -1.77 21.07
C ARG A 46 -13.79 -1.29 19.76
N GLU A 47 -15.11 -1.11 19.75
CA GLU A 47 -15.87 -0.50 18.65
C GLU A 47 -15.91 1.04 18.70
N SER A 48 -14.84 1.67 19.17
CA SER A 48 -14.74 3.13 19.27
C SER A 48 -13.29 3.61 19.27
N TYR A 49 -13.09 4.86 18.87
CA TYR A 49 -11.79 5.52 18.99
C TYR A 49 -11.46 5.83 20.45
N ILE A 50 -10.26 5.46 20.89
CA ILE A 50 -9.71 5.92 22.17
C ILE A 50 -9.63 7.44 22.11
N LYS A 51 -10.32 8.09 23.06
CA LYS A 51 -10.27 9.53 23.24
C LYS A 51 -8.89 9.91 23.78
N PHE A 52 -8.09 10.54 22.94
CA PHE A 52 -6.77 11.02 23.28
C PHE A 52 -6.48 12.31 22.52
N SER A 53 -6.11 13.36 23.26
CA SER A 53 -5.77 14.66 22.69
C SER A 53 -4.27 14.71 22.42
N HIS A 54 -3.90 14.64 21.14
CA HIS A 54 -2.52 14.69 20.68
C HIS A 54 -2.49 15.35 19.31
N ALA A 55 -1.76 16.46 19.20
CA ALA A 55 -1.72 17.28 18.00
C ALA A 55 -0.39 17.12 17.25
N GLU A 56 0.62 16.58 17.90
CA GLU A 56 1.92 16.35 17.31
C GLU A 56 1.82 15.31 16.18
N PRO A 57 2.55 15.52 15.07
CA PRO A 57 2.60 14.53 13.99
C PRO A 57 3.21 13.20 14.44
N VAL A 58 2.67 12.13 13.90
CA VAL A 58 3.16 10.76 14.03
C VAL A 58 3.77 10.36 12.69
N ALA A 59 5.05 9.99 12.70
CA ALA A 59 5.73 9.55 11.50
C ALA A 59 5.22 8.19 11.02
N LEU A 60 5.19 7.97 9.69
CA LEU A 60 4.79 6.66 9.16
C LEU A 60 5.71 5.52 9.59
N THR A 61 7.00 5.79 9.88
CA THR A 61 7.92 4.80 10.44
C THR A 61 7.55 4.39 11.87
N ALA A 62 6.95 5.29 12.65
CA ALA A 62 6.42 4.96 13.97
C ALA A 62 5.16 4.09 13.85
N ILE A 63 4.27 4.41 12.90
CA ILE A 63 3.09 3.57 12.59
C ILE A 63 3.52 2.18 12.09
N LEU A 64 4.55 2.11 11.23
CA LEU A 64 5.12 0.84 10.78
C LEU A 64 5.61 0.00 11.97
N ALA A 65 6.31 0.62 12.92
CA ALA A 65 6.83 -0.07 14.10
C ALA A 65 5.72 -0.54 15.05
N SER A 66 4.64 0.23 15.23
CA SER A 66 3.57 -0.10 16.16
C SER A 66 2.50 -1.00 15.57
N ASN A 67 2.13 -0.78 14.31
CA ASN A 67 0.97 -1.39 13.70
C ASN A 67 1.33 -2.48 12.69
N GLY A 68 2.43 -2.29 11.96
CA GLY A 68 2.83 -3.11 10.84
C GLY A 68 2.67 -2.40 9.49
N LEU A 69 3.05 -3.10 8.43
CA LEU A 69 3.14 -2.54 7.08
C LEU A 69 1.78 -2.14 6.52
N ASP A 70 0.75 -2.95 6.71
CA ASP A 70 -0.58 -2.71 6.12
C ASP A 70 -1.17 -1.38 6.59
N ASP A 71 -1.13 -1.11 7.89
CA ASP A 71 -1.61 0.14 8.46
C ASP A 71 -0.73 1.34 8.07
N ALA A 72 0.59 1.15 8.00
CA ALA A 72 1.50 2.21 7.54
C ALA A 72 1.26 2.58 6.06
N LEU A 73 1.02 1.59 5.20
CA LEU A 73 0.63 1.81 3.80
C LEU A 73 -0.74 2.47 3.70
N TRP A 74 -1.72 2.05 4.52
CA TRP A 74 -3.04 2.66 4.57
C TRP A 74 -2.95 4.16 4.96
N ALA A 75 -2.08 4.48 5.93
CA ALA A 75 -1.89 5.83 6.46
C ALA A 75 -1.26 6.81 5.45
N LEU A 76 -0.62 6.32 4.37
CA LEU A 76 -0.16 7.19 3.27
C LEU A 76 -1.30 8.07 2.74
N ARG A 77 -2.56 7.60 2.72
CA ARG A 77 -3.71 8.41 2.25
C ARG A 77 -3.87 9.74 3.00
N CYS A 78 -3.41 9.78 4.24
CA CYS A 78 -3.55 10.93 5.13
C CYS A 78 -2.42 11.95 4.92
N VAL A 79 -1.41 11.62 4.11
CA VAL A 79 -0.21 12.42 3.89
C VAL A 79 -0.40 13.33 2.66
N PRO A 80 -0.41 14.65 2.83
CA PRO A 80 -0.50 15.58 1.70
C PRO A 80 0.69 15.43 0.74
N GLY A 81 0.41 15.38 -0.57
CA GLY A 81 1.46 15.34 -1.60
C GLY A 81 2.23 14.02 -1.73
N VAL A 82 1.79 12.94 -1.06
CA VAL A 82 2.47 11.64 -1.09
C VAL A 82 2.38 10.92 -2.43
N ASP A 83 1.44 11.33 -3.28
CA ASP A 83 1.04 10.69 -4.52
C ASP A 83 2.19 10.16 -5.37
N ARG A 84 3.22 11.00 -5.60
CA ARG A 84 4.38 10.61 -6.41
C ARG A 84 5.17 9.49 -5.77
N ASP A 85 5.55 9.65 -4.50
CA ASP A 85 6.36 8.67 -3.78
C ASP A 85 5.59 7.35 -3.56
N ALA A 86 4.28 7.43 -3.26
CA ALA A 86 3.42 6.25 -3.14
C ALA A 86 3.33 5.46 -4.45
N ARG A 87 3.18 6.15 -5.59
CA ARG A 87 3.15 5.51 -6.92
C ARG A 87 4.50 4.88 -7.26
N LEU A 88 5.61 5.56 -7.02
CA LEU A 88 6.95 5.02 -7.28
C LEU A 88 7.29 3.83 -6.37
N PHE A 89 6.88 3.85 -5.11
CA PHE A 89 7.00 2.69 -4.23
C PHE A 89 6.20 1.49 -4.76
N ALA A 90 4.97 1.71 -5.23
CA ALA A 90 4.16 0.66 -5.85
C ALA A 90 4.81 0.08 -7.12
N VAL A 91 5.39 0.93 -7.98
CA VAL A 91 6.17 0.51 -9.16
C VAL A 91 7.38 -0.32 -8.73
N TRP A 92 8.15 0.14 -7.75
CA TRP A 92 9.31 -0.60 -7.24
C TRP A 92 8.92 -1.99 -6.73
N CYS A 93 7.83 -2.10 -5.97
CA CYS A 93 7.29 -3.39 -5.50
C CYS A 93 6.91 -4.31 -6.67
N ALA A 94 6.20 -3.78 -7.67
CA ALA A 94 5.82 -4.56 -8.84
C ALA A 94 7.05 -5.02 -9.65
N ARG A 95 8.09 -4.18 -9.75
CA ARG A 95 9.35 -4.55 -10.40
C ARG A 95 10.08 -5.70 -9.70
N GLN A 96 9.92 -5.88 -8.39
CA GLN A 96 10.53 -7.03 -7.67
C GLN A 96 10.03 -8.38 -8.20
N VAL A 97 8.80 -8.43 -8.70
CA VAL A 97 8.15 -9.62 -9.26
C VAL A 97 7.98 -9.55 -10.77
N GLU A 98 8.63 -8.60 -11.45
CA GLU A 98 8.54 -8.42 -12.91
C GLU A 98 8.95 -9.68 -13.69
N HIS A 99 9.86 -10.48 -13.13
CA HIS A 99 10.29 -11.76 -13.69
C HIS A 99 9.16 -12.80 -13.77
N LEU A 100 8.06 -12.62 -13.03
CA LEU A 100 6.84 -13.44 -13.13
C LEU A 100 5.85 -12.90 -14.17
N MET A 101 6.07 -11.70 -14.71
CA MET A 101 5.22 -11.09 -15.73
C MET A 101 5.63 -11.58 -17.13
N THR A 102 4.83 -12.48 -17.70
CA THR A 102 5.11 -13.09 -19.01
C THR A 102 4.67 -12.23 -20.19
N ASP A 103 3.59 -11.46 -20.04
CA ASP A 103 3.04 -10.59 -21.08
C ASP A 103 3.69 -9.19 -21.03
N GLN A 104 4.13 -8.70 -22.19
CA GLN A 104 4.82 -7.40 -22.32
C GLN A 104 3.92 -6.23 -21.88
N ARG A 105 2.60 -6.31 -22.07
CA ARG A 105 1.67 -5.25 -21.64
C ARG A 105 1.71 -4.98 -20.14
N SER A 106 2.01 -6.02 -19.34
CA SER A 106 2.18 -5.89 -17.89
C SER A 106 3.44 -5.09 -17.55
N LYS A 107 4.53 -5.28 -18.30
CA LYS A 107 5.79 -4.56 -18.11
C LYS A 107 5.68 -3.12 -18.59
N ASP A 108 5.10 -2.91 -19.77
CA ASP A 108 4.84 -1.58 -20.33
C ASP A 108 3.99 -0.72 -19.39
N ALA A 109 3.04 -1.34 -18.67
CA ALA A 109 2.23 -0.64 -17.68
C ALA A 109 3.04 -0.14 -16.47
N LEU A 110 4.13 -0.81 -16.09
CA LEU A 110 5.04 -0.31 -15.06
C LEU A 110 5.78 0.94 -15.54
N ASP A 111 6.25 0.93 -16.79
CA ASP A 111 6.96 2.08 -17.38
C ASP A 111 6.03 3.30 -17.51
N VAL A 112 4.79 3.10 -17.94
CA VAL A 112 3.78 4.18 -17.97
C VAL A 112 3.42 4.66 -16.57
N ALA A 113 3.30 3.76 -15.58
CA ALA A 113 3.01 4.15 -14.21
C ALA A 113 4.14 4.99 -13.58
N GLU A 114 5.41 4.65 -13.89
CA GLU A 114 6.59 5.40 -13.47
C GLU A 114 6.61 6.80 -14.11
N ARG A 115 6.43 6.88 -15.44
CA ARG A 115 6.30 8.16 -16.16
C ARG A 115 5.16 9.01 -15.60
N PHE A 116 3.99 8.41 -15.35
CA PHE A 116 2.85 9.11 -14.77
C PHE A 116 3.17 9.67 -13.37
N ALA A 117 3.86 8.90 -12.53
CA ALA A 117 4.32 9.38 -11.22
C ALA A 117 5.28 10.59 -11.33
N ASN A 118 6.06 10.67 -12.41
CA ASN A 118 6.95 11.79 -12.71
C ASN A 118 6.29 12.94 -13.50
N GLY A 119 5.00 12.83 -13.85
CA GLY A 119 4.30 13.83 -14.65
C GLY A 119 4.64 13.81 -16.15
N GLU A 120 5.22 12.69 -16.63
CA GLU A 120 5.66 12.47 -18.02
C GLU A 120 4.68 11.62 -18.84
N ALA A 121 3.55 11.25 -18.24
CA ALA A 121 2.45 10.57 -18.90
C ALA A 121 1.11 11.15 -18.40
N THR A 122 0.13 11.13 -19.28
CA THR A 122 -1.25 11.57 -19.05
C THR A 122 -2.06 10.53 -18.27
N GLU A 123 -3.19 10.95 -17.71
CA GLU A 123 -4.12 10.03 -17.05
C GLU A 123 -4.70 9.03 -18.07
N GLU A 124 -4.90 9.46 -19.32
CA GLU A 124 -5.37 8.61 -20.43
C GLU A 124 -4.34 7.52 -20.77
N GLU A 125 -3.06 7.86 -20.90
CA GLU A 125 -1.97 6.88 -21.09
C GLU A 125 -1.94 5.88 -19.93
N ARG A 126 -2.01 6.37 -18.68
CA ARG A 126 -2.04 5.52 -17.48
C ARG A 126 -3.24 4.59 -17.47
N ALA A 127 -4.43 5.09 -17.80
CA ALA A 127 -5.67 4.33 -17.83
C ALA A 127 -5.63 3.25 -18.93
N ALA A 128 -5.12 3.58 -20.12
CA ALA A 128 -4.95 2.65 -21.22
C ALA A 128 -3.94 1.53 -20.88
N ALA A 129 -2.79 1.88 -20.32
CA ALA A 129 -1.79 0.90 -19.90
C ALA A 129 -2.32 -0.02 -18.79
N ARG A 130 -3.06 0.53 -17.83
CA ARG A 130 -3.75 -0.26 -16.78
C ARG A 130 -4.78 -1.23 -17.38
N ALA A 131 -5.55 -0.80 -18.38
CA ALA A 131 -6.51 -1.66 -19.06
C ALA A 131 -5.79 -2.81 -19.79
N ALA A 132 -4.73 -2.50 -20.55
CA ALA A 132 -3.94 -3.50 -21.27
C ALA A 132 -3.30 -4.55 -20.33
N ALA A 133 -2.75 -4.13 -19.19
CA ALA A 133 -2.21 -5.04 -18.19
C ALA A 133 -3.30 -5.91 -17.51
N ARG A 134 -4.50 -5.37 -17.31
CA ARG A 134 -5.65 -6.15 -16.80
C ARG A 134 -6.09 -7.21 -17.81
N ASP A 135 -6.16 -6.85 -19.08
CA ASP A 135 -6.50 -7.80 -20.15
C ASP A 135 -5.46 -8.92 -20.26
N ALA A 136 -4.17 -8.59 -20.10
CA ALA A 136 -3.09 -9.57 -20.04
C ALA A 136 -3.24 -10.54 -18.85
N ALA A 137 -3.53 -10.01 -17.66
CA ALA A 137 -3.78 -10.83 -16.48
C ALA A 137 -4.99 -11.76 -16.66
N TRP A 138 -6.09 -11.25 -17.24
CA TRP A 138 -7.29 -12.05 -17.50
C TRP A 138 -7.04 -13.13 -18.56
N ALA A 139 -6.26 -12.83 -19.60
CA ALA A 139 -5.86 -13.81 -20.60
C ALA A 139 -5.04 -14.95 -19.98
N ALA A 140 -4.03 -14.64 -19.16
CA ALA A 140 -3.22 -15.64 -18.47
C ALA A 140 -4.05 -16.53 -17.52
N GLN A 141 -4.99 -15.93 -16.78
CA GLN A 141 -5.92 -16.67 -15.92
C GLN A 141 -6.82 -17.61 -16.73
N LYS A 142 -7.37 -17.12 -17.85
CA LYS A 142 -8.20 -17.91 -18.76
C LYS A 142 -7.44 -19.10 -19.33
N GLU A 143 -6.20 -18.90 -19.77
CA GLU A 143 -5.33 -19.98 -20.28
C GLU A 143 -5.07 -21.05 -19.20
N MET A 144 -4.74 -20.63 -17.98
CA MET A 144 -4.53 -21.57 -16.87
C MET A 144 -5.80 -22.31 -16.48
N PHE A 145 -6.95 -21.63 -16.51
CA PHE A 145 -8.25 -22.25 -16.27
C PHE A 145 -8.60 -23.31 -17.32
N ILE A 146 -8.35 -23.01 -18.60
CA ILE A 146 -8.50 -24.00 -19.69
C ILE A 146 -7.58 -25.19 -19.45
N ALA A 147 -6.29 -24.96 -19.15
CA ALA A 147 -5.34 -26.03 -18.86
C ALA A 147 -5.82 -26.91 -17.69
N MET A 148 -6.37 -26.30 -16.63
CA MET A 148 -6.95 -27.03 -15.50
C MET A 148 -8.16 -27.89 -15.91
N CYS A 149 -9.08 -27.35 -16.70
CA CYS A 149 -10.25 -28.09 -17.19
C CYS A 149 -9.86 -29.26 -18.10
N GLU A 150 -8.75 -29.15 -18.82
CA GLU A 150 -8.21 -30.20 -19.69
C GLU A 150 -7.27 -31.18 -18.97
N GLY A 151 -7.05 -31.02 -17.66
CA GLY A 151 -6.14 -31.89 -16.90
C GLY A 151 -4.65 -31.63 -17.15
N ARG A 152 -4.30 -30.49 -17.76
CA ARG A 152 -2.93 -30.10 -18.14
C ARG A 152 -2.31 -29.05 -17.22
N ALA A 153 -2.99 -28.60 -16.16
CA ALA A 153 -2.41 -27.61 -15.25
C ALA A 153 -1.18 -28.18 -14.52
N PRO A 154 -0.22 -27.34 -14.11
CA PRO A 154 1.02 -27.80 -13.48
C PRO A 154 0.83 -28.71 -12.25
N TRP A 155 -0.25 -28.51 -11.48
CA TRP A 155 -0.56 -29.33 -10.30
C TRP A 155 -1.30 -30.64 -10.62
N GLN A 156 -1.74 -30.84 -11.86
CA GLN A 156 -2.39 -32.08 -12.33
C GLN A 156 -1.41 -33.00 -13.07
N GLN A 157 -0.28 -32.47 -13.51
CA GLN A 157 0.78 -33.28 -14.11
C GLN A 157 1.58 -33.91 -12.98
N THR A 158 1.39 -35.21 -12.75
CA THR A 158 2.25 -36.01 -11.86
C THR A 158 3.66 -36.00 -12.41
N THR A 159 4.64 -35.63 -11.58
CA THR A 159 6.07 -35.68 -11.90
C THR A 159 6.53 -37.08 -12.31
#